data_AF-A0A6G3ZZH7-F1
#
_entry.id   AF-A0A6G3ZZH7-F1
#
_cell.length_a   1.000
_cell.length_b   1.000
_cell.length_c   1.000
_cell.angle_alpha   90.00
_cell.angle_beta   90.00
_cell.angle_gamma   90.00
#
_symmetry.space_group_name_H-M   'P 1'
#
loop_
_entity.id
_entity.type
_entity.pdbx_description
1 polymer ?
#
loop_
_entity_poly.entity_id
_entity_poly.type
_entity_poly.pdbx_seq_one_letter_code
_entity_poly.pdbx_strand_id
1 'polypeptide(L)' 'MPTIRPSSDLRNKYNEISEFCNKYDEPVYITKNGQGDLAVALKKQKVRPFREALADIEKGIPE' A
#
# COMPACT_ATOMS: atom_id res chain seq x y z
N MET A 1 -11.59 11.49 7.06
CA MET A 1 -10.72 11.55 8.27
C MET A 1 -9.83 10.32 8.23
N PRO A 2 -8.52 10.44 8.56
CA PRO A 2 -7.62 9.29 8.55
C PRO A 2 -8.07 8.24 9.57
N THR A 3 -8.14 6.98 9.13
CA THR A 3 -8.47 5.86 10.02
C THR A 3 -7.23 5.47 10.82
N ILE A 4 -7.29 5.64 12.15
CA ILE A 4 -6.19 5.33 13.08
C ILE A 4 -6.58 4.12 13.94
N ARG A 5 -5.71 3.11 14.05
CA ARG A 5 -5.92 1.89 14.85
C ARG A 5 -4.68 1.53 15.68
N PRO A 6 -4.81 0.83 16.82
CA PRO A 6 -3.66 0.36 17.59
C PRO A 6 -2.96 -0.84 16.89
N SER A 7 -1.68 -1.04 17.16
CA SER A 7 -0.89 -2.14 16.59
C SER A 7 -1.42 -3.54 16.89
N SER A 8 -2.18 -3.71 17.98
CA SER A 8 -2.89 -4.96 18.29
C SER A 8 -3.90 -5.37 17.21
N ASP A 9 -4.50 -4.40 16.51
CA ASP A 9 -5.48 -4.70 15.46
C ASP A 9 -4.83 -5.32 14.22
N LEU A 10 -3.51 -5.17 14.01
CA LEU A 10 -2.80 -5.89 12.95
C LEU A 10 -2.84 -7.41 13.16
N ARG A 11 -2.81 -7.87 14.42
CA ARG A 11 -2.91 -9.30 14.74
C ARG A 11 -4.37 -9.76 14.76
N ASN A 12 -5.25 -8.95 15.34
CA ASN A 12 -6.61 -9.39 15.70
C ASN A 12 -7.65 -9.08 14.62
N LYS A 13 -7.41 -8.11 13.75
CA LYS A 13 -8.38 -7.57 12.77
C LYS A 13 -7.75 -7.32 11.41
N TYR A 14 -6.74 -8.12 11.06
CA TYR A 14 -6.02 -7.99 9.78
C TYR A 14 -6.97 -7.97 8.58
N ASN A 15 -7.95 -8.89 8.55
CA ASN A 15 -8.88 -9.01 7.42
C ASN A 15 -9.70 -7.73 7.21
N GLU A 16 -10.25 -7.14 8.27
CA GLU A 16 -10.97 -5.86 8.19
C GLU A 16 -10.07 -4.73 7.69
N ILE A 17 -8.83 -4.66 8.17
CA ILE A 17 -7.85 -3.65 7.74
C ILE A 17 -7.55 -3.83 6.25
N SER A 18 -7.31 -5.07 5.81
CA SER A 18 -7.04 -5.42 4.41
C SER A 18 -8.22 -5.05 3.51
N GLU A 19 -9.44 -5.40 3.91
CA GLU A 19 -10.68 -5.07 3.19
C GLU A 19 -10.90 -3.56 3.10
N PHE A 20 -10.67 -2.82 4.18
CA PHE A 20 -10.74 -1.36 4.18
C PHE A 20 -9.78 -0.75 3.15
N CYS A 21 -8.51 -1.15 3.20
CA CYS A 21 -7.48 -0.66 2.29
C CYS A 21 -7.82 -1.01 0.82
N ASN A 22 -8.46 -2.15 0.57
CA ASN A 22 -8.91 -2.54 -0.78
C ASN A 22 -10.08 -1.70 -1.27
N LYS A 23 -11.09 -1.55 -0.42
CA LYS A 23 -12.36 -0.91 -0.79
C LYS A 23 -12.21 0.59 -1.01
N TYR A 24 -11.43 1.24 -0.16
CA TYR A 24 -11.34 2.71 -0.17
C TYR A 24 -10.05 3.23 -0.81
N ASP A 25 -9.09 2.36 -1.14
CA ASP A 25 -7.78 2.76 -1.65
C ASP A 25 -7.05 3.77 -0.74
N GLU A 26 -7.38 3.73 0.56
CA GLU A 26 -6.85 4.62 1.58
C GLU A 26 -6.03 3.83 2.60
N PRO A 27 -4.95 4.43 3.14
CA PRO A 27 -4.16 3.80 4.19
C PRO A 27 -4.89 3.79 5.54
N VAL A 28 -4.61 2.77 6.35
CA VAL A 28 -4.91 2.75 7.79
C VAL A 28 -3.63 3.07 8.56
N TYR A 29 -3.69 4.08 9.42
CA TYR A 29 -2.57 4.49 10.26
C TYR A 29 -2.57 3.67 11.56
N ILE A 30 -1.41 3.16 11.93
CA ILE A 30 -1.22 2.33 13.11
C ILE A 30 -0.46 3.12 14.16
N THR A 31 -0.96 3.05 15.40
CA THR A 31 -0.25 3.56 16.57
C THR A 31 0.30 2.44 17.42
N LYS A 32 1.43 2.72 18.06
CA LYS A 32 2.03 1.88 19.09
C LYS A 32 2.14 2.73 20.35
N ASN A 33 1.50 2.27 21.43
CA ASN A 33 1.45 3.00 22.70
C ASN A 33 0.97 4.46 22.57
N GLY A 34 -0.01 4.70 21.69
CA GLY A 34 -0.58 6.02 21.44
C GLY A 34 0.24 6.93 20.52
N GLN A 35 1.42 6.48 20.04
CA GLN A 35 2.25 7.23 19.10
C GLN A 35 2.12 6.65 17.69
N GLY A 36 2.16 7.51 16.67
CA GLY A 36 2.15 7.08 15.27
C GLY A 36 3.38 6.24 14.93
N ASP A 37 3.19 5.14 14.22
CA ASP A 37 4.22 4.13 13.95
C ASP A 37 4.30 3.76 12.46
N LEU A 38 3.19 3.26 11.91
CA LEU A 38 3.13 2.69 10.55
C LEU A 38 1.89 3.16 9.80
N ALA A 39 1.93 3.19 8.47
CA ALA A 39 0.75 3.22 7.61
C ALA A 39 0.64 1.92 6.81
N VAL A 40 -0.52 1.29 6.84
CA VAL A 40 -0.83 0.07 6.08
C VAL A 40 -1.69 0.45 4.89
N ALA A 41 -1.25 0.12 3.69
CA ALA A 41 -1.98 0.30 2.45
C ALA A 41 -1.74 -0.87 1.52
N LEU A 42 -2.65 -1.11 0.58
CA LEU A 42 -2.43 -2.11 -0.45
C LEU A 42 -1.50 -1.58 -1.53
N LYS A 43 -0.44 -2.35 -1.79
CA LYS A 43 0.45 -2.06 -2.92
C LYS A 43 -0.27 -2.47 -4.20
N LYS A 44 -0.76 -1.49 -4.96
CA LYS A 44 -1.20 -1.73 -6.34
C LYS A 44 0.03 -2.08 -7.18
N GLN A 45 0.11 -3.32 -7.66
CA GLN A 45 1.05 -3.66 -8.72
C GLN A 45 0.65 -2.86 -9.95
N LYS A 46 1.44 -1.85 -10.29
CA LYS A 46 1.35 -1.21 -11.59
C LYS A 46 1.91 -2.20 -12.61
N VAL A 47 1.03 -2.83 -13.37
CA VAL A 47 1.44 -3.46 -14.62
C VAL A 47 1.93 -2.32 -15.52
N ARG A 48 3.21 -2.37 -15.87
CA ARG A 48 3.80 -1.38 -16.77
C ARG A 48 3.08 -1.48 -18.13
N PRO A 49 2.51 -0.40 -18.67
CA PRO A 49 1.91 -0.43 -19.99
C PRO A 49 2.92 -0.89 -21.02
N PHE A 50 2.48 -1.70 -21.99
CA PHE A 50 3.34 -2.22 -23.04
C PHE A 50 4.15 -1.13 -23.75
N ARG A 51 3.56 0.07 -23.92
CA ARG A 51 4.23 1.23 -24.55
C ARG A 51 5.44 1.75 -23.77
N GLU A 52 5.40 1.74 -22.44
CA GLU A 52 6.57 2.12 -21.62
C GLU A 52 7.66 1.05 -21.74
N ALA A 53 7.28 -0.23 -21.70
CA ALA A 53 8.23 -1.33 -21.89
C ALA A 53 8.88 -1.32 -23.29
N LEU A 54 8.14 -0.94 -24.33
CA LEU A 54 8.69 -0.75 -25.68
C LEU A 54 9.70 0.40 -25.72
N ALA A 55 9.44 1.52 -25.05
CA ALA A 55 10.35 2.67 -25.03
C ALA A 55 11.72 2.33 -24.41
N ASP A 56 11.75 1.42 -23.43
CA ASP A 56 13.01 0.93 -22.84
C ASP A 56 13.79 0.04 -23.81
N ILE A 57 13.10 -0.78 -24.61
CA ILE A 57 13.72 -1.60 -25.66
C ILE A 57 14.28 -0.71 -26.78
N GLU A 58 13.51 0.29 -27.20
CA GLU A 58 13.90 1.24 -28.25
C GLU A 58 15.07 2.14 -27.83
N LYS A 59 15.15 2.50 -26.54
CA LYS A 59 16.28 3.27 -25.98
C LYS A 59 17.59 2.48 -25.92
N GLY A 60 17.53 1.16 -26.11
CA GLY A 60 18.65 0.26 -25.84
C GLY A 60 18.91 0.14 -24.34
N ILE A 61 19.47 -0.99 -23.93
CA ILE A 61 19.83 -1.23 -22.53
C ILE A 61 20.94 -0.23 -22.17
N PRO A 62 20.74 0.75 -21.25
CA PRO A 62 21.88 1.46 -20.69
C PRO A 62 22.70 0.44 -19.89
N GLU A 63 24.01 0.42 -20.10
CA GLU A 63 24.93 -0.52 -19.42
C GLU A 63 24.69 -0.59 -17.90
#